data_AF-A0A8B0SEP2-F1
#
_entry.id   AF-A0A8B0SEP2-F1
#
_cell.length_a   1.000
_cell.length_b   1.000
_cell.length_c   1.000
_cell.angle_alpha   90.00
_cell.angle_beta   90.00
_cell.angle_gamma   90.00
#
_symmetry.space_group_name_H-M   'P 1'
#
loop_
_entity.id
_entity.type
_entity.pdbx_description
1 polymer ?
#
loop_
_entity_poly.entity_id
_entity_poly.type
_entity_poly.pdbx_seq_one_letter_code
_entity_poly.pdbx_strand_id
1 'polypeptide(L)'
;MKLTKQNYAEIISGLSQEDKVSFYEFLSHNLTVSCRVMWSNEAISKDEIIDSMKWINEILHRVTAKIRVERLKQHEWKEEDVIKMIFGCVNQCPQINSEVTWALRKSFETLLKAQSQK
;
A
#
# COMPACT_ATOMS: atom_id res chain seq x y z
N MET A 1 5.03 13.23 -11.84
CA MET A 1 5.13 13.69 -10.43
C MET A 1 5.86 12.64 -9.64
N LYS A 2 7.02 12.94 -9.02
CA LYS A 2 7.66 12.00 -8.06
C LYS A 2 6.88 12.08 -6.76
N LEU A 3 6.06 11.06 -6.47
CA LEU A 3 5.28 10.99 -5.23
C LEU A 3 6.22 10.72 -4.05
N THR A 4 6.23 11.61 -3.05
CA THR A 4 6.99 11.43 -1.80
C THR A 4 6.09 10.90 -0.67
N LYS A 5 6.68 10.50 0.46
CA LYS A 5 5.94 10.05 1.66
C LYS A 5 4.88 11.08 2.08
N GLN A 6 5.28 12.35 2.14
CA GLN A 6 4.42 13.45 2.57
C GLN A 6 3.24 13.63 1.61
N ASN A 7 3.51 13.59 0.29
CA ASN A 7 2.46 13.70 -0.73
C ASN A 7 1.41 12.59 -0.59
N TYR A 8 1.81 11.35 -0.33
CA TYR A 8 0.85 10.25 -0.18
C TYR A 8 -0.05 10.46 1.03
N ALA A 9 0.51 10.82 2.19
CA ALA A 9 -0.28 11.02 3.40
C ALA A 9 -1.31 12.16 3.24
N GLU A 10 -0.90 13.27 2.64
CA GLU A 10 -1.76 14.42 2.36
C GLU A 10 -2.89 14.07 1.39
N ILE A 11 -2.57 13.40 0.28
CA ILE A 11 -3.56 12.99 -0.72
C ILE A 11 -4.60 12.06 -0.08
N ILE A 12 -4.18 11.04 0.66
CA ILE A 12 -5.10 10.06 1.28
C ILE A 12 -5.95 10.75 2.34
N SER A 13 -5.37 11.64 3.14
CA SER A 13 -6.09 12.34 4.21
C SER A 13 -7.25 13.16 3.68
N GLY A 14 -7.10 13.76 2.48
CA GLY A 14 -8.12 14.54 1.79
C GLY A 14 -9.22 13.73 1.10
N LEU A 15 -9.11 12.40 1.05
CA LEU A 15 -10.17 11.54 0.49
C LEU A 15 -11.40 11.49 1.40
N SER A 16 -12.57 11.27 0.79
CA SER A 16 -13.78 10.93 1.55
C SER A 16 -13.60 9.60 2.29
N GLN A 17 -14.43 9.33 3.30
CA GLN A 17 -14.35 8.08 4.05
C GLN A 17 -14.52 6.83 3.16
N GLU A 18 -15.47 6.88 2.22
CA GLU A 18 -15.71 5.79 1.26
C GLU A 18 -14.51 5.59 0.32
N ASP A 19 -13.92 6.69 -0.14
CA ASP A 19 -12.75 6.65 -1.01
C ASP A 19 -11.49 6.16 -0.27
N LYS A 20 -11.33 6.48 1.02
CA LYS A 20 -10.25 5.94 1.86
C LYS A 20 -10.36 4.43 1.98
N VAL A 21 -11.56 3.93 2.31
CA VAL A 21 -11.83 2.48 2.38
C VAL A 21 -11.51 1.82 1.04
N SER A 22 -12.01 2.39 -0.06
CA SER A 22 -11.80 1.87 -1.41
C SER A 22 -10.31 1.88 -1.80
N PHE A 23 -9.60 2.97 -1.52
CA PHE A 23 -8.16 3.08 -1.73
C PHE A 23 -7.40 1.96 -1.01
N TYR A 24 -7.68 1.76 0.27
CA TYR A 24 -7.01 0.74 1.06
C TYR A 24 -7.34 -0.68 0.61
N GLU A 25 -8.56 -0.93 0.15
CA GLU A 25 -8.93 -2.20 -0.48
C GLU A 25 -8.15 -2.45 -1.76
N PHE A 26 -8.06 -1.46 -2.66
CA PHE A 26 -7.23 -1.57 -3.85
C PHE A 26 -5.76 -1.76 -3.51
N LEU A 27 -5.26 -1.08 -2.47
CA LEU A 27 -3.87 -1.25 -2.01
C LEU A 27 -3.63 -2.68 -1.50
N SER A 28 -4.55 -3.23 -0.70
CA SER A 28 -4.44 -4.62 -0.22
C SER A 28 -4.38 -5.63 -1.39
N HIS A 29 -5.19 -5.41 -2.42
CA HIS A 29 -5.18 -6.23 -3.62
C HIS A 29 -3.86 -6.10 -4.39
N ASN A 30 -3.40 -4.88 -4.64
CA ASN A 30 -2.18 -4.63 -5.40
C ASN A 30 -0.92 -5.10 -4.66
N LEU A 31 -0.88 -5.03 -3.32
CA LEU A 31 0.19 -5.63 -2.52
C LEU A 31 0.21 -7.16 -2.63
N THR A 32 -0.97 -7.80 -2.71
CA THR A 32 -1.06 -9.23 -2.98
C THR A 32 -0.50 -9.58 -4.36
N VAL A 33 -0.77 -8.74 -5.38
CA VAL A 33 -0.19 -8.90 -6.73
C VAL A 33 1.33 -8.76 -6.66
N SER A 34 1.85 -7.72 -5.99
CA SER A 34 3.28 -7.50 -5.79
C SER A 34 3.97 -8.66 -5.06
N CYS A 35 3.33 -9.28 -4.06
CA CYS A 35 3.83 -10.52 -3.45
C CYS A 35 4.02 -11.64 -4.48
N ARG A 36 3.09 -11.81 -5.43
CA ARG A 36 3.21 -12.82 -6.49
C ARG A 36 4.31 -12.48 -7.49
N VAL A 37 4.49 -11.20 -7.80
CA VAL A 37 5.59 -10.73 -8.67
C VAL A 37 6.93 -11.07 -8.01
N MET A 38 7.09 -10.79 -6.72
CA MET A 38 8.30 -11.14 -5.98
C MET A 38 8.53 -12.65 -5.92
N TRP A 39 7.49 -13.44 -5.66
CA TRP A 39 7.59 -14.90 -5.61
C TRP A 39 8.08 -15.50 -6.93
N SER A 40 7.63 -14.95 -8.05
CA SER A 40 8.00 -15.40 -9.40
C SER A 40 9.27 -14.73 -9.96
N ASN A 41 10.00 -13.97 -9.13
CA ASN A 41 11.20 -13.26 -9.59
C ASN A 41 12.43 -14.18 -9.60
N GLU A 42 12.71 -14.77 -10.76
CA GLU A 42 13.86 -15.65 -10.96
C GLU A 42 15.22 -14.92 -10.96
N ALA A 43 15.23 -13.58 -10.95
CA ALA A 43 16.46 -12.78 -10.97
C ALA A 43 17.10 -12.57 -9.59
N ILE A 44 16.44 -12.96 -8.51
CA ILE A 44 16.93 -12.84 -7.13
C ILE A 44 16.96 -14.19 -6.43
N SER A 45 17.72 -14.29 -5.34
CA SER A 45 17.84 -15.52 -4.56
C SER A 45 16.54 -15.85 -3.82
N LYS A 46 16.37 -17.13 -3.43
CA LYS A 46 15.22 -17.57 -2.62
C LYS A 46 15.13 -16.83 -1.29
N ASP A 47 16.26 -16.53 -0.66
CA ASP A 47 16.28 -15.81 0.62
C ASP A 47 15.81 -14.36 0.43
N GLU A 48 16.23 -13.70 -0.66
CA GLU A 48 15.74 -12.36 -1.02
C GLU A 48 14.25 -12.37 -1.37
N ILE A 49 13.74 -13.41 -2.04
CA ILE A 49 12.29 -13.59 -2.29
C ILE A 49 11.54 -13.65 -0.96
N ILE A 50 11.98 -14.51 -0.05
CA ILE A 50 11.34 -14.72 1.25
C ILE A 50 11.33 -13.43 2.06
N ASP A 51 12.46 -12.72 2.15
CA ASP A 51 12.53 -11.48 2.92
C ASP A 51 11.65 -10.39 2.27
N SER A 52 11.67 -10.27 0.94
CA SER A 52 10.78 -9.33 0.22
C SER A 52 9.30 -9.58 0.53
N MET A 53 8.87 -10.84 0.43
CA MET A 53 7.48 -11.23 0.67
C MET A 53 7.07 -11.00 2.12
N LYS A 54 7.97 -11.24 3.08
CA LYS A 54 7.74 -10.94 4.50
C LYS A 54 7.43 -9.47 4.70
N TRP A 55 8.22 -8.56 4.13
CA TRP A 55 8.00 -7.12 4.31
C TRP A 55 6.77 -6.60 3.56
N ILE A 56 6.47 -7.11 2.35
CA ILE A 56 5.21 -6.79 1.67
C ILE A 56 4.01 -7.31 2.47
N ASN A 57 4.13 -8.49 3.08
CA ASN A 57 3.08 -9.06 3.92
C ASN A 57 2.85 -8.26 5.22
N GLU A 58 3.91 -7.72 5.85
CA GLU A 58 3.74 -6.79 6.97
C GLU A 58 2.95 -5.54 6.56
N ILE A 59 3.27 -4.95 5.39
CA ILE A 59 2.50 -3.82 4.84
C ILE A 59 1.02 -4.24 4.63
N LEU A 60 0.79 -5.40 4.02
CA LEU A 60 -0.55 -5.93 3.75
C LEU A 60 -1.37 -6.08 5.04
N HIS A 61 -0.81 -6.69 6.09
CA HIS A 61 -1.49 -6.84 7.38
C HIS A 61 -1.93 -5.50 7.97
N ARG A 62 -1.07 -4.49 7.89
CA ARG A 62 -1.37 -3.14 8.41
C ARG A 62 -2.44 -2.45 7.59
N VAL A 63 -2.39 -2.57 6.26
CA VAL A 63 -3.43 -2.05 5.37
C VAL A 63 -4.78 -2.70 5.66
N THR A 64 -4.83 -4.03 5.84
CA THR A 64 -6.08 -4.72 6.20
C THR A 64 -6.64 -4.26 7.55
N ALA A 65 -5.78 -4.04 8.55
CA ALA A 65 -6.20 -3.47 9.83
C ALA A 65 -6.77 -2.04 9.66
N LYS A 66 -6.13 -1.21 8.83
CA LYS A 66 -6.58 0.15 8.51
C LYS A 66 -7.95 0.14 7.81
N ILE A 67 -8.20 -0.75 6.85
CA ILE A 67 -9.53 -0.91 6.22
C ILE A 67 -10.60 -1.12 7.28
N ARG A 68 -10.35 -1.98 8.27
CA ARG A 68 -11.30 -2.23 9.36
C ARG A 68 -11.54 -0.98 10.20
N VAL A 69 -10.48 -0.26 10.58
CA VAL A 69 -10.57 1.00 11.34
C VAL A 69 -11.43 2.03 10.59
N GLU A 70 -11.17 2.20 9.28
CA GLU A 70 -11.93 3.13 8.43
C GLU A 70 -13.39 2.72 8.26
N ARG A 71 -13.67 1.43 8.00
CA ARG A 71 -15.05 0.93 7.82
C ARG A 71 -15.88 1.06 9.09
N LEU A 72 -15.29 0.77 10.24
CA LEU A 72 -15.98 0.78 11.54
C LEU A 72 -15.90 2.13 12.26
N LYS A 73 -15.26 3.14 11.66
CA LYS A 73 -15.03 4.47 12.28
C LYS A 73 -14.47 4.33 13.70
N GLN A 74 -13.46 3.49 13.86
CA GLN A 74 -12.79 3.26 15.16
C GLN A 74 -11.88 4.46 15.50
N HIS A 75 -10.97 4.26 16.45
CA HIS A 75 -9.97 5.25 16.83
C HIS A 75 -9.26 5.86 15.61
N GLU A 76 -8.83 7.11 15.74
CA GLU A 76 -8.10 7.79 14.68
C GLU A 76 -6.74 7.10 14.48
N TRP A 77 -6.53 6.56 13.29
CA TRP A 77 -5.22 6.10 12.82
C TRP A 77 -4.78 7.02 11.69
N LYS A 78 -3.85 7.93 11.95
CA LYS A 78 -3.48 8.97 10.98
C LYS A 78 -2.81 8.38 9.75
N GLU A 79 -3.09 8.97 8.58
CA GLU A 79 -2.51 8.51 7.32
C GLU A 79 -0.99 8.69 7.28
N GLU A 80 -0.48 9.71 7.95
CA GLU A 80 0.97 9.88 8.12
C GLU A 80 1.62 8.67 8.79
N ASP A 81 0.98 8.07 9.80
CA ASP A 81 1.54 6.94 10.54
C ASP A 81 1.50 5.67 9.69
N VAL A 82 0.41 5.47 8.93
CA VAL A 82 0.32 4.39 7.94
C VAL A 82 1.43 4.53 6.91
N ILE A 83 1.56 5.71 6.28
CA ILE A 83 2.57 5.94 5.26
C ILE A 83 3.99 5.83 5.81
N LYS A 84 4.27 6.36 7.02
CA LYS A 84 5.57 6.19 7.70
C LYS A 84 5.89 4.70 7.89
N MET A 85 4.92 3.88 8.28
CA MET A 85 5.10 2.43 8.43
C MET A 85 5.38 1.75 7.09
N ILE A 86 4.63 2.07 6.02
CA ILE A 86 4.85 1.48 4.68
C ILE A 86 6.29 1.74 4.23
N PHE A 87 6.74 3.00 4.30
CA PHE A 87 8.10 3.35 3.92
C PHE A 87 9.14 2.87 4.93
N GLY A 88 8.76 2.61 6.17
CA GLY A 88 9.59 1.92 7.15
C GLY A 88 9.93 0.50 6.68
N CYS A 89 8.95 -0.25 6.20
CA CYS A 89 9.16 -1.58 5.62
C CYS A 89 10.03 -1.52 4.36
N VAL A 90 9.80 -0.54 3.48
CA VAL A 90 10.66 -0.32 2.29
C VAL A 90 12.10 -0.02 2.70
N ASN A 91 12.32 0.75 3.76
CA ASN A 91 13.67 1.03 4.27
C ASN A 91 14.36 -0.22 4.82
N GLN A 92 13.61 -1.17 5.40
CA GLN A 92 14.16 -2.45 5.87
C GLN A 92 14.53 -3.38 4.71
N CYS A 93 13.82 -3.27 3.59
CA CYS A 93 13.99 -4.14 2.43
C CYS A 93 13.87 -3.35 1.12
N PRO A 94 14.93 -2.61 0.72
CA PRO A 94 14.86 -1.66 -0.40
C PRO A 94 14.41 -2.28 -1.74
N GLN A 95 14.64 -3.58 -1.93
CA GLN A 95 14.23 -4.33 -3.11
C GLN A 95 12.71 -4.35 -3.35
N ILE A 96 11.88 -4.15 -2.31
CA ILE A 96 10.42 -4.09 -2.48
C ILE A 96 9.92 -2.72 -2.96
N ASN A 97 10.80 -1.71 -3.05
CA ASN A 97 10.41 -0.32 -3.31
C ASN A 97 9.64 -0.16 -4.63
N SER A 98 10.08 -0.81 -5.71
CA SER A 98 9.40 -0.72 -7.01
C SER A 98 7.98 -1.26 -6.94
N GLU A 99 7.81 -2.41 -6.27
CA GLU A 99 6.54 -3.09 -6.11
C GLU A 99 5.57 -2.32 -5.21
N VAL A 100 6.04 -1.85 -4.06
CA VAL A 100 5.22 -1.03 -3.15
C VAL A 100 4.82 0.29 -3.80
N THR A 101 5.74 0.94 -4.52
CA THR A 101 5.44 2.17 -5.26
C THR A 101 4.44 1.93 -6.39
N TRP A 102 4.58 0.82 -7.11
CA TRP A 102 3.62 0.40 -8.13
C TRP A 102 2.24 0.18 -7.52
N ALA A 103 2.16 -0.54 -6.39
CA ALA A 103 0.90 -0.82 -5.72
C ALA A 103 0.18 0.46 -5.25
N LEU A 104 0.91 1.37 -4.60
CA LEU A 104 0.38 2.68 -4.20
C LEU A 104 -0.17 3.46 -5.38
N ARG A 105 0.64 3.66 -6.42
CA ARG A 105 0.23 4.39 -7.63
C ARG A 105 -0.99 3.74 -8.27
N LYS A 106 -0.98 2.40 -8.40
CA LYS A 106 -2.05 1.68 -9.08
C LYS A 106 -3.37 1.78 -8.33
N SER A 107 -3.34 1.81 -7.00
CA SER A 107 -4.53 2.01 -6.18
C SER A 107 -5.16 3.39 -6.40
N PHE A 108 -4.36 4.46 -6.51
CA PHE A 108 -4.89 5.78 -6.88
C PHE A 108 -5.48 5.80 -8.29
N GLU A 109 -4.78 5.23 -9.28
CA GLU A 109 -5.29 5.15 -10.65
C GLU A 109 -6.65 4.43 -10.71
N THR A 110 -6.80 3.33 -9.96
CA THR A 110 -8.04 2.56 -9.90
C THR A 110 -9.15 3.34 -9.21
N LEU A 111 -8.85 4.01 -8.09
CA LEU A 111 -9.81 4.87 -7.39
C LEU A 111 -10.35 5.98 -8.30
N LEU A 112 -9.45 6.74 -8.96
CA LEU A 112 -9.83 7.85 -9.83
C LEU A 112 -10.69 7.38 -11.02
N LYS A 113 -10.40 6.20 -11.57
CA LYS A 113 -11.23 5.60 -12.62
C LYS A 113 -12.63 5.23 -12.11
N ALA A 114 -12.73 4.65 -10.91
CA ALA A 114 -14.02 4.29 -10.32
C ALA A 114 -14.88 5.54 -10.04
N GLN A 115 -14.26 6.64 -9.62
CA GLN A 115 -14.96 7.92 -9.41
C GLN A 115 -15.49 8.54 -10.71
N SER A 116 -14.77 8.35 -11.83
CA SER A 116 -15.16 8.90 -13.13
C SER A 116 -16.32 8.13 -13.80
N GLN A 117 -16.74 7.00 -13.22
CA GLN A 117 -17.83 6.15 -13.71
C GLN A 117 -19.11 6.28 -12.88
N LYS A 118 -19.09 7.08 -11.80
CA LYS A 118 -20.25 7.46 -10.99
C LYS A 118 -20.89 8.71 -11.58
#